data_AF-V5BRH4-F1
#
_entry.id   AF-V5BRH4-F1
#
_cell.length_a   1.000
_cell.length_b   1.000
_cell.length_c   1.000
_cell.angle_alpha   90.00
_cell.angle_beta   90.00
_cell.angle_gamma   90.00
#
_symmetry.space_group_name_H-M   'P 1'
#
loop_
_entity.id
_entity.type
_entity.pdbx_description
1 polymer ?
#
loop_
_entity_poly.entity_id
_entity_poly.type
_entity_poly.pdbx_seq_one_letter_code
_entity_poly.pdbx_strand_id
1 'polypeptide(L)'
;MCINEHRIAALEATKSQNTEVSACRLIVARELLKLQEAQRAIDVLMDANLESDHFSHLANLAVMIAASITARESSSFSLFSNTTKCAAALHLARRDLDAAVEKFILSGDYYEAGLALQSCGKWGEAAALAKVTSMTPNQKKEILYRWCSYYAKRGEIMEVARMLFSISSPSEALVLLSESVQLIDVAGLLAIVLLEDSFFSSWESLQKVIPSPLRDEDPSGALSLGDVVLNVLADYCSVLNSVGNVVAERMVLEIIASLKRGNRQASILSA
;
A
#
# COMPACT_ATOMS: atom_id res chain seq x y z
N MET A 1 -18.69 -20.24 46.35
CA MET A 1 -17.46 -19.61 45.84
C MET A 1 -16.46 -20.72 45.61
N CYS A 2 -16.14 -20.99 44.34
CA CYS A 2 -15.47 -22.20 43.89
C CYS A 2 -13.95 -22.08 44.08
N ILE A 3 -13.25 -23.17 44.43
CA ILE A 3 -11.78 -23.20 44.62
C ILE A 3 -11.04 -22.62 43.39
N ASN A 4 -11.61 -22.80 42.20
CA ASN A 4 -11.07 -22.24 40.96
C ASN A 4 -11.09 -20.70 40.94
N GLU A 5 -12.11 -20.05 41.50
CA GLU A 5 -12.22 -18.59 41.56
C GLU A 5 -11.14 -18.00 42.49
N HIS A 6 -10.87 -18.64 43.62
CA HIS A 6 -9.77 -18.23 44.51
C HIS A 6 -8.40 -18.47 43.89
N ARG A 7 -8.25 -19.55 43.12
CA ARG A 7 -7.00 -19.84 42.40
C ARG A 7 -6.73 -18.82 41.30
N ILE A 8 -7.76 -18.41 40.57
CA ILE A 8 -7.67 -17.35 39.55
C ILE A 8 -7.32 -16.01 40.21
N ALA A 9 -8.02 -15.63 41.29
CA ALA A 9 -7.75 -14.38 42.01
C ALA A 9 -6.33 -14.31 42.59
N ALA A 10 -5.79 -15.44 43.07
CA ALA A 10 -4.40 -15.52 43.54
C ALA A 10 -3.39 -15.34 42.40
N LEU A 11 -3.66 -15.90 41.22
CA LEU A 11 -2.81 -15.74 40.03
C LEU A 11 -2.84 -14.30 39.50
N GLU A 12 -3.98 -13.62 39.57
CA GLU A 12 -4.12 -12.21 39.20
C GLU A 12 -3.37 -11.28 40.17
N ALA A 13 -3.41 -11.58 41.47
CA ALA A 13 -2.64 -10.83 42.47
C ALA A 13 -1.12 -10.91 42.25
N THR A 14 -0.62 -12.00 41.65
CA THR A 14 0.79 -12.13 41.27
C THR A 14 1.17 -11.41 39.97
N LYS A 15 0.21 -10.99 39.14
CA LYS A 15 0.49 -10.28 37.87
C LYS A 15 1.13 -8.90 38.09
N SER A 16 0.75 -8.20 39.16
CA SER A 16 1.21 -6.85 39.49
C SER A 16 2.49 -6.80 40.35
N GLN A 17 2.95 -7.95 40.85
CA GLN A 17 4.23 -8.04 41.55
C GLN A 17 5.38 -8.11 40.54
N ASN A 18 5.96 -6.93 40.25
CA ASN A 18 7.22 -6.69 39.53
C ASN A 18 8.11 -7.93 39.39
N THR A 19 7.91 -8.72 38.33
CA THR A 19 8.80 -9.84 38.06
C THR A 19 9.11 -9.91 36.57
N GLU A 20 10.33 -9.50 36.27
CA GLU A 20 11.11 -9.75 35.04
C GLU A 20 11.27 -11.25 34.71
N VAL A 21 10.60 -12.14 35.45
CA VAL A 21 10.79 -13.59 35.35
C VAL A 21 9.80 -14.16 34.35
N SER A 22 10.22 -14.21 33.09
CA SER A 22 9.54 -14.93 32.00
C SER A 22 9.03 -16.32 32.42
N ALA A 23 9.77 -17.03 33.28
CA ALA A 23 9.38 -18.33 33.83
C ALA A 23 8.11 -18.28 34.71
N CYS A 24 7.91 -17.24 35.53
CA CYS A 24 6.70 -17.09 36.35
C CYS A 24 5.46 -16.88 35.47
N ARG A 25 5.56 -16.02 34.45
CA ARG A 25 4.47 -15.80 33.49
C ARG A 25 4.10 -17.07 32.75
N LEU A 26 5.08 -17.87 32.35
CA LEU A 26 4.84 -19.17 31.73
C LEU A 26 4.11 -20.15 32.66
N ILE A 27 4.47 -20.20 33.95
CA ILE A 27 3.80 -21.05 34.94
C ILE A 27 2.34 -20.60 35.11
N VAL A 28 2.11 -19.30 35.29
CA VAL A 28 0.76 -18.73 35.43
C VAL A 28 -0.09 -19.03 34.20
N ALA A 29 0.44 -18.79 33.00
CA ALA A 29 -0.26 -19.08 31.74
C ALA A 29 -0.61 -20.57 31.61
N ARG A 30 0.30 -21.48 31.96
CA ARG A 30 0.03 -22.93 31.96
C ARG A 30 -1.09 -23.31 32.94
N GLU A 31 -1.10 -22.75 34.13
CA GLU A 31 -2.16 -23.03 35.11
C GLU A 31 -3.51 -22.47 34.66
N LEU A 32 -3.55 -21.30 34.01
CA LEU A 32 -4.77 -20.74 33.41
C LEU A 32 -5.28 -21.61 32.25
N LEU A 33 -4.40 -22.14 31.40
CA LEU A 33 -4.78 -23.08 30.35
C LEU A 33 -5.39 -24.38 30.90
N LYS A 34 -4.87 -24.92 32.01
CA LYS A 34 -5.47 -26.09 32.70
C LYS A 34 -6.88 -25.80 33.22
N LEU A 35 -7.15 -24.54 33.58
CA LEU A 35 -8.46 -24.06 34.00
C LEU A 35 -9.38 -23.68 32.82
N GLN A 36 -8.94 -23.90 31.57
CA GLN A 36 -9.65 -23.53 30.35
C GLN A 36 -9.84 -22.01 30.16
N GLU A 37 -9.05 -21.19 30.86
CA GLU A 37 -9.07 -19.72 30.80
C GLU A 37 -8.05 -19.19 29.77
N ALA A 38 -8.27 -19.52 28.49
CA ALA A 38 -7.26 -19.29 27.46
C ALA A 38 -7.03 -17.82 27.11
N GLN A 39 -8.07 -16.98 27.15
CA GLN A 39 -7.94 -15.53 27.00
C GLN A 39 -7.01 -14.95 28.06
N ARG A 40 -7.20 -15.32 29.33
CA ARG A 40 -6.38 -14.81 30.43
C ARG A 40 -4.94 -15.29 30.32
N ALA A 41 -4.72 -16.52 29.87
CA ALA A 41 -3.38 -17.05 29.60
C ALA A 41 -2.67 -16.21 28.52
N ILE A 42 -3.36 -15.85 27.43
CA ILE A 42 -2.87 -14.95 26.39
C ILE A 42 -2.51 -13.58 26.99
N ASP A 43 -3.41 -12.98 27.77
CA ASP A 43 -3.21 -11.65 28.36
C ASP A 43 -1.98 -11.60 29.29
N VAL A 44 -1.73 -12.66 30.07
CA VAL A 44 -0.54 -12.74 30.96
C VAL A 44 0.76 -12.81 30.16
N LEU A 45 0.76 -13.53 29.04
CA LEU A 45 1.92 -13.66 28.16
C LEU A 45 2.20 -12.37 27.36
N MET A 46 1.14 -11.71 26.90
CA MET A 46 1.22 -10.48 26.11
C MET A 46 1.58 -9.24 26.94
N ASP A 47 1.28 -9.25 28.24
CA ASP A 47 1.65 -8.21 29.21
C ASP A 47 3.14 -8.28 29.65
N ALA A 48 3.98 -8.98 28.88
CA ALA A 48 5.41 -9.06 29.15
C ALA A 48 6.12 -7.72 28.86
N ASN A 49 7.23 -7.46 29.57
CA ASN A 49 8.04 -6.27 29.32
C ASN A 49 8.56 -6.26 27.88
N LEU A 50 8.24 -5.21 27.13
CA LEU A 50 8.65 -4.98 25.75
C LEU A 50 10.15 -4.82 25.56
N GLU A 51 10.94 -4.65 26.62
CA GLU A 51 12.40 -4.60 26.51
C GLU A 51 13.05 -5.97 26.80
N SER A 52 12.31 -6.93 27.34
CA SER A 52 12.84 -8.25 27.71
C SER A 52 13.22 -9.08 26.48
N ASP A 53 14.34 -9.79 26.53
CA ASP A 53 14.74 -10.76 25.49
C ASP A 53 13.72 -11.89 25.31
N HIS A 54 12.93 -12.19 26.35
CA HIS A 54 11.93 -13.26 26.32
C HIS A 54 10.60 -12.83 25.69
N PHE A 55 10.40 -11.54 25.41
CA PHE A 55 9.14 -11.02 24.89
C PHE A 55 8.70 -11.74 23.61
N SER A 56 9.61 -11.90 22.63
CA SER A 56 9.26 -12.56 21.36
C SER A 56 8.79 -13.98 21.58
N HIS A 57 9.43 -14.72 22.49
CA HIS A 57 9.01 -16.08 22.83
C HIS A 57 7.61 -16.10 23.46
N LEU A 58 7.34 -15.19 24.40
CA LEU A 58 6.05 -15.09 25.10
C LEU A 58 4.92 -14.65 24.14
N ALA A 59 5.18 -13.67 23.28
CA ALA A 59 4.23 -13.21 22.26
C ALA A 59 3.93 -14.31 21.23
N ASN A 60 4.95 -15.03 20.75
CA ASN A 60 4.76 -16.16 19.86
C ASN A 60 3.95 -17.29 20.53
N LEU A 61 4.19 -17.56 21.82
CA LEU A 61 3.40 -18.53 22.58
C LEU A 61 1.92 -18.10 22.71
N ALA A 62 1.66 -16.82 22.98
CA ALA A 62 0.30 -16.29 23.02
C ALA A 62 -0.42 -16.47 21.67
N VAL A 63 0.26 -16.16 20.55
CA VAL A 63 -0.27 -16.38 19.20
C VAL A 63 -0.52 -17.87 18.93
N MET A 64 0.40 -18.77 19.32
CA MET A 64 0.22 -20.22 19.16
C MET A 64 -0.97 -20.76 19.96
N ILE A 65 -1.17 -20.27 21.20
CA ILE A 65 -2.34 -20.62 22.01
C ILE A 65 -3.62 -20.19 21.28
N ALA A 66 -3.67 -18.94 20.81
CA ALA A 66 -4.83 -18.41 20.09
C ALA A 66 -5.11 -19.22 18.82
N ALA A 67 -4.08 -19.54 18.02
CA ALA A 67 -4.18 -20.37 16.82
C ALA A 67 -4.70 -21.78 17.14
N SER A 68 -4.21 -22.40 18.22
CA SER A 68 -4.67 -23.73 18.64
C SER A 68 -6.13 -23.75 19.06
N ILE A 69 -6.66 -22.66 19.61
CA ILE A 69 -8.09 -22.55 19.97
C ILE A 69 -8.91 -22.41 18.70
N THR A 70 -8.52 -21.53 17.78
CA THR A 70 -9.20 -21.34 16.49
C THR A 70 -9.22 -22.63 15.66
N ALA A 71 -8.17 -23.44 15.71
CA ALA A 71 -8.13 -24.74 15.04
C ALA A 71 -9.15 -25.74 15.59
N ARG A 72 -9.56 -25.59 16.85
CA ARG A 72 -10.60 -26.43 17.49
C ARG A 72 -12.00 -25.84 17.33
N GLU A 73 -12.07 -24.51 17.36
CA GLU A 73 -13.31 -23.74 17.39
C GLU A 73 -13.20 -22.58 16.40
N SER A 74 -13.79 -22.74 15.22
CA SER A 74 -13.74 -21.71 14.17
C SER A 74 -14.37 -20.38 14.58
N SER A 75 -15.32 -20.40 15.54
CA SER A 75 -15.90 -19.20 16.17
C SER A 75 -14.86 -18.34 16.90
N SER A 76 -13.71 -18.90 17.25
CA SER A 76 -12.64 -18.25 17.99
C SER A 76 -11.59 -17.60 17.07
N PHE A 77 -11.90 -17.40 15.79
CA PHE A 77 -11.00 -16.71 14.84
C PHE A 77 -10.72 -15.26 15.24
N SER A 78 -11.70 -14.56 15.82
CA SER A 78 -11.53 -13.18 16.29
C SER A 78 -10.46 -13.06 17.38
N LEU A 79 -10.38 -14.05 18.28
CA LEU A 79 -9.34 -14.12 19.31
C LEU A 79 -7.95 -14.23 18.69
N PHE A 80 -7.78 -15.14 17.73
CA PHE A 80 -6.52 -15.31 17.01
C PHE A 80 -6.12 -14.05 16.24
N SER A 81 -7.05 -13.46 15.48
CA SER A 81 -6.78 -12.23 14.73
C SER A 81 -6.36 -11.09 15.66
N ASN A 82 -7.11 -10.83 16.73
CA ASN A 82 -6.81 -9.75 17.69
C ASN A 82 -5.48 -9.97 18.41
N THR A 83 -5.22 -11.20 18.87
CA THR A 83 -3.97 -11.54 19.55
C THR A 83 -2.77 -11.34 18.63
N THR A 84 -2.88 -11.80 17.38
CA THR A 84 -1.79 -11.72 16.40
C THR A 84 -1.52 -10.28 15.97
N LYS A 85 -2.57 -9.47 15.75
CA LYS A 85 -2.42 -8.03 15.46
C LYS A 85 -1.82 -7.27 16.63
N CYS A 86 -2.24 -7.57 17.86
CA CYS A 86 -1.64 -6.99 19.06
C CYS A 86 -0.14 -7.33 19.14
N ALA A 87 0.23 -8.60 18.94
CA ALA A 87 1.62 -9.02 18.89
C ALA A 87 2.41 -8.32 17.78
N ALA A 88 1.82 -8.14 16.59
CA ALA A 88 2.44 -7.39 15.49
C ALA A 88 2.75 -5.94 15.90
N ALA A 89 1.77 -5.23 16.49
CA ALA A 89 1.93 -3.85 16.95
C ALA A 89 3.03 -3.72 18.03
N LEU A 90 3.11 -4.67 18.96
CA LEU A 90 4.13 -4.67 20.00
C LEU A 90 5.54 -4.96 19.44
N HIS A 91 5.68 -5.85 18.46
CA HIS A 91 6.95 -6.05 17.74
C HIS A 91 7.36 -4.80 16.95
N LEU A 92 6.41 -4.12 16.31
CA LEU A 92 6.68 -2.86 15.61
C LEU A 92 7.14 -1.77 16.58
N ALA A 93 6.55 -1.69 17.78
CA ALA A 93 6.98 -0.77 18.85
C ALA A 93 8.42 -1.05 19.32
N ARG A 94 8.85 -2.33 19.29
CA ARG A 94 10.24 -2.74 19.52
C ARG A 94 11.19 -2.51 18.34
N ARG A 95 10.69 -1.95 17.23
CA ARG A 95 11.42 -1.79 15.96
C ARG A 95 11.84 -3.11 15.31
N ASP A 96 11.14 -4.19 15.65
CA ASP A 96 11.32 -5.51 15.05
C ASP A 96 10.31 -5.67 13.90
N LEU A 97 10.68 -5.10 12.74
CA LEU A 97 9.81 -5.04 11.57
C LEU A 97 9.48 -6.44 11.02
N ASP A 98 10.46 -7.32 10.93
CA ASP A 98 10.30 -8.65 10.32
C ASP A 98 9.27 -9.46 11.11
N ALA A 99 9.40 -9.49 12.44
CA ALA A 99 8.46 -10.19 13.30
C ALA A 99 7.07 -9.56 13.32
N ALA A 100 6.96 -8.25 13.15
CA ALA A 100 5.67 -7.56 13.04
C ALA A 100 4.96 -7.90 11.73
N VAL A 101 5.67 -7.84 10.60
CA VAL A 101 5.16 -8.17 9.27
C VAL A 101 4.72 -9.63 9.20
N GLU A 102 5.51 -10.56 9.73
CA GLU A 102 5.14 -11.98 9.84
C GLU A 102 3.79 -12.16 10.54
N LYS A 103 3.58 -11.45 11.65
CA LYS A 103 2.34 -11.52 12.44
C LYS A 103 1.16 -10.89 11.71
N PHE A 104 1.33 -9.74 11.07
CA PHE A 104 0.28 -9.16 10.24
C PHE A 104 -0.14 -10.11 9.11
N ILE A 105 0.82 -10.70 8.39
CA ILE A 105 0.58 -11.71 7.36
C ILE A 105 -0.15 -12.93 7.93
N LEU A 106 0.29 -13.44 9.08
CA LEU A 106 -0.33 -14.57 9.77
C LEU A 106 -1.79 -14.30 10.17
N SER A 107 -2.11 -13.05 10.52
CA SER A 107 -3.48 -12.61 10.82
C SER A 107 -4.34 -12.36 9.57
N GLY A 108 -3.77 -12.48 8.37
CA GLY A 108 -4.39 -12.14 7.09
C GLY A 108 -4.48 -10.64 6.80
N ASP A 109 -3.87 -9.79 7.63
CA ASP A 109 -3.88 -8.34 7.48
C ASP A 109 -2.69 -7.85 6.65
N TYR A 110 -2.71 -8.18 5.36
CA TYR A 110 -1.63 -7.80 4.45
C TYR A 110 -1.50 -6.28 4.31
N TYR A 111 -2.61 -5.54 4.47
CA TYR A 111 -2.60 -4.10 4.32
C TYR A 111 -1.74 -3.43 5.40
N GLU A 112 -1.97 -3.79 6.66
CA GLU A 112 -1.15 -3.29 7.77
C GLU A 112 0.32 -3.74 7.66
N ALA A 113 0.59 -4.96 7.18
CA ALA A 113 1.95 -5.40 6.87
C ALA A 113 2.62 -4.48 5.82
N GLY A 114 1.91 -4.13 4.75
CA GLY A 114 2.38 -3.21 3.72
C GLY A 114 2.64 -1.80 4.27
N LEU A 115 1.76 -1.29 5.11
CA LEU A 115 1.93 0.01 5.78
C LEU A 115 3.15 0.02 6.71
N ALA A 116 3.34 -1.04 7.50
CA ALA A 116 4.52 -1.18 8.36
C ALA A 116 5.82 -1.17 7.55
N LEU A 117 5.87 -1.91 6.44
CA LEU A 117 7.01 -1.91 5.52
C LEU A 117 7.30 -0.51 4.95
N GLN A 118 6.26 0.22 4.50
CA GLN A 118 6.42 1.59 4.00
C GLN A 118 6.93 2.55 5.08
N SER A 119 6.39 2.46 6.30
CA SER A 119 6.80 3.31 7.44
C SER A 119 8.29 3.15 7.80
N CYS A 120 8.85 1.96 7.54
CA CYS A 120 10.26 1.63 7.77
C CYS A 120 11.13 1.78 6.51
N GLY A 121 10.60 2.34 5.42
CA GLY A 121 11.35 2.57 4.18
C GLY A 121 11.55 1.34 3.30
N LYS A 122 10.91 0.19 3.61
CA LYS A 122 10.94 -1.04 2.78
C LYS A 122 9.89 -0.99 1.66
N TRP A 123 9.97 0.04 0.83
CA TRP A 123 9.00 0.32 -0.24
C TRP A 123 8.87 -0.84 -1.25
N GLY A 124 9.99 -1.41 -1.71
CA GLY A 124 9.98 -2.51 -2.66
C GLY A 124 9.29 -3.77 -2.14
N GLU A 125 9.53 -4.11 -0.87
CA GLU A 125 8.89 -5.25 -0.19
C GLU A 125 7.38 -5.02 -0.04
N ALA A 126 6.97 -3.81 0.33
CA ALA A 126 5.55 -3.44 0.42
C ALA A 126 4.83 -3.57 -0.93
N ALA A 127 5.47 -3.12 -2.02
CA ALA A 127 4.91 -3.24 -3.36
C ALA A 127 4.84 -4.69 -3.84
N ALA A 128 5.87 -5.50 -3.55
CA ALA A 128 5.85 -6.94 -3.84
C ALA A 128 4.70 -7.64 -3.09
N LEU A 129 4.53 -7.34 -1.81
CA LEU A 129 3.45 -7.87 -0.98
C LEU A 129 2.07 -7.51 -1.56
N ALA A 130 1.84 -6.24 -1.93
CA ALA A 130 0.58 -5.80 -2.51
C ALA A 130 0.23 -6.51 -3.83
N LYS A 131 1.23 -6.86 -4.64
CA LYS A 131 1.04 -7.58 -5.91
C LYS A 131 0.63 -9.03 -5.72
N VAL A 132 1.22 -9.73 -4.74
CA VAL A 132 1.04 -11.19 -4.59
C VAL A 132 -0.09 -11.59 -3.64
N THR A 133 -0.59 -10.67 -2.81
CA THR A 133 -1.59 -10.97 -1.77
C THR A 133 -3.03 -10.65 -2.19
N SER A 134 -3.99 -11.14 -1.42
CA SER A 134 -5.44 -10.95 -1.62
C SER A 134 -5.97 -9.68 -0.95
N MET A 135 -5.23 -8.56 -1.02
CA MET A 135 -5.74 -7.25 -0.59
C MET A 135 -6.90 -6.78 -1.49
N THR A 136 -7.75 -5.90 -0.95
CA THR A 136 -8.78 -5.25 -1.77
C THR A 136 -8.15 -4.35 -2.84
N PRO A 137 -8.81 -4.13 -4.00
CA PRO A 137 -8.28 -3.27 -5.06
C PRO A 137 -7.89 -1.86 -4.56
N ASN A 138 -8.68 -1.29 -3.65
CA ASN A 138 -8.41 0.03 -3.09
C ASN A 138 -7.13 0.05 -2.24
N GLN A 139 -6.93 -0.94 -1.37
CA GLN A 139 -5.73 -1.08 -0.56
C GLN A 139 -4.47 -1.29 -1.42
N LYS A 140 -4.57 -2.13 -2.45
CA LYS A 140 -3.47 -2.33 -3.41
C LYS A 140 -3.12 -1.03 -4.11
N LYS A 141 -4.13 -0.31 -4.61
CA LYS A 141 -3.96 0.96 -5.29
C LYS A 141 -3.26 1.97 -4.37
N GLU A 142 -3.69 2.08 -3.11
CA GLU A 142 -3.09 3.01 -2.15
C GLU A 142 -1.61 2.71 -1.87
N ILE A 143 -1.26 1.45 -1.56
CA ILE A 143 0.13 1.06 -1.29
C ILE A 143 1.01 1.34 -2.51
N LEU A 144 0.56 0.93 -3.70
CA LEU A 144 1.32 1.10 -4.94
C LEU A 144 1.40 2.57 -5.36
N TYR A 145 0.38 3.38 -5.10
CA TYR A 145 0.42 4.81 -5.39
C TYR A 145 1.44 5.54 -4.50
N ARG A 146 1.49 5.23 -3.20
CA ARG A 146 2.55 5.77 -2.31
C ARG A 146 3.95 5.36 -2.77
N TRP A 147 4.09 4.13 -3.25
CA TRP A 147 5.33 3.65 -3.87
C TRP A 147 5.68 4.48 -5.12
N CYS A 148 4.70 4.77 -5.99
CA CYS A 148 4.88 5.62 -7.16
C CYS A 148 5.37 7.02 -6.78
N SER A 149 4.71 7.70 -5.84
CA SER A 149 5.13 9.03 -5.37
C SER A 149 6.55 9.01 -4.79
N TYR A 150 6.91 7.97 -4.03
CA TYR A 150 8.24 7.82 -3.45
C TYR A 150 9.33 7.65 -4.51
N TYR A 151 9.14 6.76 -5.49
CA TYR A 151 10.13 6.51 -6.56
C TYR A 151 10.19 7.64 -7.58
N ALA A 152 9.07 8.34 -7.84
CA ALA A 152 9.04 9.49 -8.74
C ALA A 152 9.95 10.60 -8.24
N LYS A 153 9.89 10.91 -6.93
CA LYS A 153 10.78 11.89 -6.27
C LYS A 153 12.26 11.51 -6.32
N ARG A 154 12.60 10.25 -6.58
CA ARG A 154 13.99 9.77 -6.76
C ARG A 154 14.45 9.74 -8.21
N GLY A 155 13.60 10.17 -9.16
CA GLY A 155 13.91 10.21 -10.58
C GLY A 155 13.70 8.89 -11.32
N GLU A 156 13.13 7.87 -10.67
CA GLU A 156 12.89 6.54 -11.26
C GLU A 156 11.61 6.52 -12.12
N ILE A 157 11.50 7.51 -13.02
CA ILE A 157 10.26 7.85 -13.73
C ILE A 157 9.71 6.69 -14.55
N MET A 158 10.57 5.93 -15.24
CA MET A 158 10.13 4.81 -16.08
C MET A 158 9.54 3.66 -15.27
N GLU A 159 10.12 3.35 -14.10
CA GLU A 159 9.58 2.31 -13.22
C GLU A 159 8.24 2.73 -12.62
N VAL A 160 8.10 4.01 -12.28
CA VAL A 160 6.82 4.55 -11.80
C VAL A 160 5.76 4.50 -12.89
N ALA A 161 6.08 4.90 -14.12
CA ALA A 161 5.16 4.82 -15.24
C ALA A 161 4.66 3.37 -15.44
N ARG A 162 5.57 2.38 -15.45
CA ARG A 162 5.21 0.95 -15.52
C ARG A 162 4.29 0.52 -14.37
N MET A 163 4.55 0.98 -13.15
CA MET A 163 3.69 0.68 -12.01
C MET A 163 2.30 1.29 -12.16
N LEU A 164 2.20 2.55 -12.62
CA LEU A 164 0.93 3.23 -12.88
C LEU A 164 0.09 2.50 -13.92
N PHE A 165 0.72 1.94 -14.97
CA PHE A 165 0.02 1.03 -15.89
C PHE A 165 -0.52 -0.21 -15.20
N SER A 166 0.27 -0.84 -14.32
CA SER A 166 -0.14 -2.06 -13.62
C SER A 166 -1.32 -1.86 -12.65
N ILE A 167 -1.58 -0.62 -12.22
CA ILE A 167 -2.72 -0.25 -11.38
C ILE A 167 -3.85 0.45 -12.15
N SER A 168 -3.84 0.35 -13.49
CA SER A 168 -4.84 0.95 -14.39
C SER A 168 -4.94 2.48 -14.28
N SER A 169 -3.81 3.16 -14.07
CA SER A 169 -3.68 4.63 -14.06
C SER A 169 -2.80 5.16 -15.22
N PRO A 170 -3.09 4.86 -16.50
CA PRO A 170 -2.24 5.26 -17.62
C PRO A 170 -2.22 6.78 -17.89
N SER A 171 -3.29 7.52 -17.54
CA SER A 171 -3.28 8.99 -17.63
C SER A 171 -2.24 9.61 -16.70
N GLU A 172 -2.15 9.12 -15.46
CA GLU A 172 -1.16 9.59 -14.48
C GLU A 172 0.26 9.24 -14.95
N ALA A 173 0.43 8.09 -15.61
CA ALA A 173 1.70 7.71 -16.23
C ALA A 173 2.11 8.68 -17.35
N LEU A 174 1.17 9.08 -18.21
CA LEU A 174 1.42 10.07 -19.27
C LEU A 174 1.80 11.43 -18.69
N VAL A 175 1.07 11.91 -17.67
CA VAL A 175 1.41 13.16 -16.97
C VAL A 175 2.83 13.09 -16.41
N LEU A 176 3.17 12.02 -15.69
CA LEU A 176 4.49 11.86 -15.12
C LEU A 176 5.60 11.87 -16.20
N LEU A 177 5.38 11.17 -17.32
CA LEU A 177 6.35 11.13 -18.42
C LEU A 177 6.50 12.51 -19.10
N SER A 178 5.40 13.26 -19.22
CA SER A 178 5.41 14.62 -19.79
C SER A 178 6.23 15.62 -18.98
N GLU A 179 6.35 15.40 -17.67
CA GLU A 179 7.15 16.24 -16.78
C GLU A 179 8.66 15.91 -16.88
N SER A 180 9.04 14.82 -17.55
CA SER A 180 10.43 14.40 -17.73
C SER A 180 10.98 14.79 -19.11
N VAL A 181 11.94 15.71 -19.12
CA VAL A 181 12.61 16.19 -20.36
C VAL A 181 13.33 15.05 -21.11
N GLN A 182 13.73 13.99 -20.41
CA GLN A 182 14.47 12.87 -21.00
C GLN A 182 13.57 11.84 -21.70
N LEU A 183 12.25 11.91 -21.50
CA LEU A 183 11.30 10.87 -21.93
C LEU A 183 10.20 11.42 -22.85
N ILE A 184 10.49 12.53 -23.54
CA ILE A 184 9.55 13.21 -24.45
C ILE A 184 9.08 12.28 -25.57
N ASP A 185 9.99 11.47 -26.12
CA ASP A 185 9.71 10.48 -27.15
C ASP A 185 8.76 9.38 -26.65
N VAL A 186 9.02 8.84 -25.46
CA VAL A 186 8.17 7.82 -24.84
C VAL A 186 6.80 8.40 -24.49
N ALA A 187 6.75 9.63 -23.95
CA ALA A 187 5.50 10.32 -23.66
C ALA A 187 4.67 10.53 -24.94
N GLY A 188 5.32 10.98 -26.02
CA GLY A 188 4.71 11.19 -27.34
C GLY A 188 4.09 9.93 -27.91
N LEU A 189 4.87 8.85 -27.96
CA LEU A 189 4.38 7.54 -28.41
C LEU A 189 3.23 7.03 -27.55
N LEU A 190 3.34 7.17 -26.23
CA LEU A 190 2.29 6.75 -25.33
C LEU A 190 1.00 7.54 -25.54
N ALA A 191 1.09 8.85 -25.74
CA ALA A 191 -0.08 9.69 -26.01
C ALA A 191 -0.81 9.23 -27.27
N ILE A 192 -0.08 8.89 -28.34
CA ILE A 192 -0.66 8.35 -29.58
C ILE A 192 -1.40 7.03 -29.29
N VAL A 193 -0.77 6.09 -28.59
CA VAL A 193 -1.38 4.79 -28.25
C VAL A 193 -2.62 4.97 -27.38
N LEU A 194 -2.59 5.87 -26.39
CA LEU A 194 -3.77 6.13 -25.56
C LEU A 194 -4.91 6.74 -26.37
N LEU A 195 -4.63 7.59 -27.35
CA LEU A 195 -5.67 8.19 -28.20
C LEU A 195 -6.35 7.19 -29.15
N GLU A 196 -5.72 6.05 -29.45
CA GLU A 196 -6.38 4.96 -30.20
C GLU A 196 -7.51 4.31 -29.39
N ASP A 197 -7.48 4.40 -28.06
CA ASP A 197 -8.57 3.95 -27.20
C ASP A 197 -9.71 4.98 -27.15
N SER A 198 -10.89 4.55 -27.57
CA SER A 198 -12.14 5.31 -27.52
C SER A 198 -12.47 5.90 -26.14
N PHE A 199 -12.05 5.25 -25.06
CA PHE A 199 -12.30 5.73 -23.70
C PHE A 199 -11.43 6.94 -23.36
N PHE A 200 -10.18 6.95 -23.80
CA PHE A 200 -9.21 8.02 -23.57
C PHE A 200 -9.41 9.21 -24.51
N SER A 201 -9.83 8.94 -25.75
CA SER A 201 -10.16 9.98 -26.73
C SER A 201 -11.52 10.64 -26.51
N SER A 202 -12.32 10.14 -25.55
CA SER A 202 -13.58 10.78 -25.17
C SER A 202 -13.35 12.18 -24.57
N TRP A 203 -14.25 13.10 -24.89
CA TRP A 203 -14.21 14.48 -24.38
C TRP A 203 -14.15 14.53 -22.85
N GLU A 204 -14.98 13.74 -22.19
CA GLU A 204 -15.03 13.66 -20.72
C GLU A 204 -13.68 13.24 -20.12
N SER A 205 -12.95 12.33 -20.77
CA SER A 205 -11.62 11.94 -20.32
C SER A 205 -10.58 13.03 -20.57
N LEU A 206 -10.63 13.70 -21.71
CA LEU A 206 -9.69 14.79 -22.05
C LEU A 206 -9.86 16.03 -21.15
N GLN A 207 -11.07 16.29 -20.65
CA GLN A 207 -11.30 17.39 -19.70
C GLN A 207 -10.86 17.08 -18.26
N LYS A 208 -10.59 15.81 -17.91
CA LYS A 208 -10.21 15.45 -16.54
C LYS A 208 -8.87 16.07 -16.19
N VAL A 209 -8.82 16.70 -15.01
CA VAL A 209 -7.58 17.12 -14.37
C VAL A 209 -6.97 15.88 -13.72
N ILE A 210 -5.76 15.53 -14.15
CA ILE A 210 -5.08 14.32 -13.69
C ILE A 210 -3.97 14.73 -12.71
N PRO A 211 -3.95 14.17 -11.49
CA PRO A 211 -2.91 14.50 -10.52
C PRO A 211 -1.54 13.99 -10.98
N SER A 212 -0.49 14.77 -10.73
CA SER A 212 0.89 14.31 -10.92
C SER A 212 1.37 13.59 -9.67
N PRO A 213 1.97 12.38 -9.79
CA PRO A 213 2.65 11.71 -8.69
C PRO A 213 3.85 12.50 -8.11
N LEU A 214 4.34 13.52 -8.81
CA LEU A 214 5.42 14.40 -8.32
C LEU A 214 4.90 15.57 -7.47
N ARG A 215 3.62 15.93 -7.58
CA ARG A 215 3.04 17.14 -6.98
C ARG A 215 1.91 16.75 -6.02
N ASP A 216 2.29 16.40 -4.79
CA ASP A 216 1.34 16.00 -3.75
C ASP A 216 0.54 17.19 -3.16
N GLU A 217 0.95 18.45 -3.35
CA GLU A 217 0.48 19.58 -2.51
C GLU A 217 -0.16 20.78 -3.23
N ASP A 218 -0.09 20.92 -4.56
CA ASP A 218 -0.63 22.10 -5.27
C ASP A 218 -1.43 21.77 -6.54
N PRO A 219 -2.79 21.75 -6.47
CA PRO A 219 -3.65 21.50 -7.63
C PRO A 219 -3.80 22.72 -8.54
N SER A 220 -3.27 23.88 -8.16
CA SER A 220 -3.45 25.17 -8.84
C SER A 220 -2.79 25.25 -10.23
N GLY A 221 -1.84 24.36 -10.53
CA GLY A 221 -1.18 24.24 -11.83
C GLY A 221 -1.52 22.98 -12.62
N ALA A 222 -2.55 22.23 -12.22
CA ALA A 222 -2.88 20.96 -12.85
C ALA A 222 -3.57 21.18 -14.21
N LEU A 223 -2.95 20.66 -15.27
CA LEU A 223 -3.48 20.73 -16.64
C LEU A 223 -4.57 19.67 -16.85
N SER A 224 -5.49 19.94 -17.77
CA SER A 224 -6.40 18.91 -18.26
C SER A 224 -5.61 17.85 -19.04
N LEU A 225 -6.10 16.60 -19.07
CA LEU A 225 -5.47 15.54 -19.85
C LEU A 225 -5.31 15.92 -21.32
N GLY A 226 -6.29 16.63 -21.89
CA GLY A 226 -6.23 17.14 -23.26
C GLY A 226 -5.10 18.12 -23.49
N ASP A 227 -4.86 19.03 -22.55
CA ASP A 227 -3.73 19.97 -22.64
C ASP A 227 -2.38 19.26 -22.52
N VAL A 228 -2.28 18.27 -21.61
CA VAL A 228 -1.09 17.42 -21.46
C VAL A 228 -0.80 16.67 -22.76
N VAL A 229 -1.81 16.02 -23.34
CA VAL A 229 -1.68 15.31 -24.62
C VAL A 229 -1.23 16.26 -25.73
N LEU A 230 -1.83 17.44 -25.85
CA LEU A 230 -1.45 18.41 -26.88
C LEU A 230 -0.01 18.90 -26.74
N ASN A 231 0.43 19.17 -25.51
CA ASN A 231 1.80 19.61 -25.24
C ASN A 231 2.79 18.48 -25.55
N VAL A 232 2.52 17.27 -25.06
CA VAL A 232 3.36 16.09 -25.30
C VAL A 232 3.51 15.77 -26.79
N LEU A 233 2.41 15.84 -27.56
CA LEU A 233 2.47 15.61 -29.00
C LEU A 233 3.25 16.72 -29.72
N ALA A 234 3.15 17.97 -29.26
CA ALA A 234 3.93 19.09 -29.83
C ALA A 234 5.44 18.94 -29.54
N ASP A 235 5.80 18.53 -28.32
CA ASP A 235 7.19 18.24 -27.95
C ASP A 235 7.71 17.05 -28.77
N TYR A 236 6.90 16.01 -28.96
CA TYR A 236 7.25 14.86 -29.78
C TYR A 236 7.43 15.20 -31.26
N CYS A 237 6.60 16.09 -31.84
CA CYS A 237 6.84 16.62 -33.18
C CYS A 237 8.21 17.28 -33.30
N SER A 238 8.62 18.04 -32.28
CA SER A 238 9.93 18.70 -32.26
C SER A 238 11.07 17.68 -32.26
N VAL A 239 10.91 16.58 -31.50
CA VAL A 239 11.85 15.44 -31.51
C VAL A 239 11.89 14.78 -32.90
N LEU A 240 10.74 14.46 -33.50
CA LEU A 240 10.67 13.84 -34.82
C LEU A 240 11.31 14.70 -35.92
N ASN A 241 11.06 16.00 -35.89
CA ASN A 241 11.69 16.95 -36.80
C ASN A 241 13.22 16.96 -36.62
N SER A 242 13.70 16.96 -35.37
CA SER A 242 15.15 16.97 -35.08
C SER A 242 15.90 15.75 -35.63
N VAL A 243 15.22 14.59 -35.71
CA VAL A 243 15.77 13.36 -36.30
C VAL A 243 15.44 13.20 -37.79
N GLY A 244 14.80 14.19 -38.41
CA GLY A 244 14.45 14.21 -39.83
C GLY A 244 13.27 13.30 -40.22
N ASN A 245 12.47 12.84 -39.25
CA ASN A 245 11.32 11.97 -39.51
C ASN A 245 10.05 12.78 -39.83
N VAL A 246 10.09 13.47 -40.97
CA VAL A 246 9.02 14.38 -41.43
C VAL A 246 7.70 13.65 -41.70
N VAL A 247 7.75 12.36 -42.05
CA VAL A 247 6.55 11.55 -42.31
C VAL A 247 5.76 11.35 -41.01
N ALA A 248 6.43 10.88 -39.95
CA ALA A 248 5.79 10.69 -38.66
C ALA A 248 5.36 12.03 -38.04
N GLU A 249 6.19 13.08 -38.18
CA GLU A 249 5.84 14.42 -37.71
C GLU A 249 4.52 14.92 -38.33
N ARG A 250 4.33 14.74 -39.64
CA ARG A 250 3.09 15.13 -40.31
C ARG A 250 1.88 14.38 -39.77
N MET A 251 2.02 13.08 -39.52
CA MET A 251 0.94 12.28 -38.91
C MET A 251 0.57 12.80 -37.51
N VAL A 252 1.57 13.13 -36.67
CA VAL A 252 1.31 13.69 -35.34
C VAL A 252 0.66 15.07 -35.42
N LEU A 253 1.06 15.93 -36.35
CA LEU A 253 0.42 17.22 -36.59
C LEU A 253 -1.06 17.09 -37.00
N GLU A 254 -1.41 16.07 -37.79
CA GLU A 254 -2.80 15.77 -38.16
C GLU A 254 -3.63 15.33 -36.93
N ILE A 255 -3.04 14.56 -36.02
CA ILE A 255 -3.66 14.18 -34.74
C ILE A 255 -3.91 15.43 -33.89
N ILE A 256 -2.90 16.30 -33.72
CA ILE A 256 -3.02 17.57 -32.98
C ILE A 256 -4.13 18.44 -33.57
N ALA A 257 -4.18 18.59 -34.89
CA ALA A 257 -5.20 19.38 -35.57
C ALA A 257 -6.62 18.83 -35.38
N SER A 258 -6.76 17.50 -35.32
CA SER A 258 -8.03 16.82 -35.07
C SER A 258 -8.50 17.02 -33.63
N LEU A 259 -7.60 16.88 -32.65
CA LEU A 259 -7.89 17.15 -31.24
C LEU A 259 -8.30 18.62 -31.00
N LYS A 260 -7.57 19.58 -31.57
CA LYS A 260 -7.90 21.01 -31.46
C LYS A 260 -9.26 21.35 -32.08
N ARG A 261 -9.63 20.70 -33.20
CA ARG A 261 -10.96 20.86 -33.81
C ARG A 261 -12.06 20.29 -32.93
N GLY A 262 -11.85 19.12 -32.35
CA GLY A 262 -12.78 18.50 -31.39
C GLY A 262 -13.03 19.39 -30.17
N ASN A 263 -11.97 19.90 -29.54
CA ASN A 263 -12.09 20.80 -28.38
C ASN A 263 -12.88 22.07 -28.69
N ARG A 264 -12.68 22.67 -29.88
CA ARG A 264 -13.43 23.87 -30.29
C ARG A 264 -14.91 23.59 -30.50
N GLN A 265 -15.26 22.48 -31.14
CA GLN A 265 -16.66 22.12 -31.37
C GLN A 265 -17.41 21.83 -30.05
N ALA A 266 -16.76 21.17 -29.09
CA ALA A 266 -17.34 20.90 -27.78
C ALA A 266 -17.55 22.17 -26.94
N SER A 267 -16.63 23.14 -27.02
CA SER A 267 -16.78 24.44 -26.33
C SER A 267 -17.94 25.30 -26.87
N ILE A 268 -18.33 25.11 -28.13
CA ILE A 268 -19.45 25.83 -28.75
C ILE A 268 -20.80 25.20 -28.35
N LEU A 269 -20.83 23.90 -28.07
CA LEU A 269 -22.05 23.17 -27.69
C LEU A 269 -22.37 23.24 -26.18
N SER A 270 -21.45 23.75 -25.36
CA SER A 270 -21.58 23.87 -23.90
C SER A 270 -21.80 25.32 -23.42
N ALA A 271 -21.83 26.29 -24.34
CA ALA A 271 -22.15 27.70 -24.12
C ALA A 271 -23.60 27.99 -24.53
#